data_AF-A0A1V9YN26-F1
#
_entry.id   AF-A0A1V9YN26-F1
#
_cell.length_a   1.000
_cell.length_b   1.000
_cell.length_c   1.000
_cell.angle_alpha   90.00
_cell.angle_beta   90.00
_cell.angle_gamma   90.00
#
_symmetry.space_group_name_H-M   'P 1'
#
loop_
_entity.id
_entity.type
_entity.pdbx_description
1 polymer ?
#
loop_
_entity_poly.entity_id
_entity_poly.type
_entity_poly.pdbx_seq_one_letter_code
_entity_poly.pdbx_strand_id
1 'polypeptide(L)'
;MDFKVPILDAQPPVIPVIDSRFVTNSQTTLSFAENTPTHGLVYANKQLRDESDAVIATLSRDIKCCSIKETFPVTSPYLAQPAAIINTSGWSCSTMTHTWKLSDDMTLAIAGPYFSSAAEVILTLPTSEKIVVGTLGSKNTVTLAPGVDAAAVLLMCRTWSHSQKDLCVATVMAWFPPSALALTYAVNTIWMYIILLVLMVLDLGFLFYWVMRFRG
;
A
#
# COMPACT_ATOMS: atom_id res chain seq x y z
N MET A 1 6.64 -20.89 46.02
CA MET A 1 5.32 -20.29 45.69
C MET A 1 5.49 -19.64 44.33
N ASP A 2 5.01 -20.31 43.28
CA ASP A 2 5.04 -19.80 41.91
C ASP A 2 4.07 -18.63 41.79
N PHE A 3 4.60 -17.42 41.65
CA PHE A 3 3.81 -16.26 41.30
C PHE A 3 3.41 -16.37 39.83
N LYS A 4 2.19 -16.87 39.58
CA LYS A 4 1.49 -16.64 38.32
C LYS A 4 1.26 -15.13 38.19
N VAL A 5 2.07 -14.47 37.37
CA VAL A 5 1.79 -13.12 36.90
C VAL A 5 0.47 -13.19 36.14
N PRO A 6 -0.59 -12.47 36.56
CA PRO A 6 -1.79 -12.37 35.75
C PRO A 6 -1.41 -11.65 34.47
N ILE A 7 -1.56 -12.34 33.33
CA ILE A 7 -1.61 -11.68 32.03
C ILE A 7 -2.84 -10.78 32.12
N LEU A 8 -2.64 -9.50 32.42
CA LEU A 8 -3.69 -8.52 32.20
C LEU A 8 -4.02 -8.64 30.71
N ASP A 9 -5.26 -9.05 30.41
CA ASP A 9 -5.93 -8.72 29.16
C ASP A 9 -5.93 -7.20 29.03
N ALA A 10 -4.81 -6.64 28.60
CA ALA A 10 -4.75 -5.26 28.15
C ALA A 10 -5.62 -5.24 26.89
N GLN A 11 -6.84 -4.71 27.03
CA GLN A 11 -7.70 -4.43 25.88
C GLN A 11 -6.83 -3.74 24.82
N PRO A 12 -6.80 -4.25 23.58
CA PRO A 12 -5.98 -3.66 22.55
C PRO A 12 -6.36 -2.18 22.42
N PRO A 13 -5.40 -1.28 22.24
CA PRO A 13 -5.69 0.13 22.14
C PRO A 13 -6.70 0.36 21.01
N VAL A 14 -7.83 0.98 21.36
CA VAL A 14 -8.88 1.37 20.42
C VAL A 14 -8.40 2.61 19.68
N ILE A 15 -8.16 2.51 18.37
CA ILE A 15 -7.55 3.61 17.60
C ILE A 15 -8.49 3.96 16.45
N PRO A 16 -9.46 4.87 16.71
CA PRO A 16 -10.24 5.47 15.64
C PRO A 16 -9.34 6.45 14.89
N VAL A 17 -8.97 6.13 13.66
CA VAL A 17 -8.11 6.98 12.82
C VAL A 17 -8.97 7.86 11.91
N ILE A 18 -9.97 7.25 11.28
CA ILE A 18 -10.89 7.88 10.34
C ILE A 18 -12.26 8.02 11.00
N ASP A 19 -12.84 6.93 11.52
CA ASP A 19 -14.15 6.95 12.16
C ASP A 19 -14.28 5.77 13.13
N SER A 20 -14.85 6.01 14.32
CA SER A 20 -15.04 4.98 15.34
C SER A 20 -15.99 3.86 14.90
N ARG A 21 -16.86 4.10 13.92
CA ARG A 21 -17.78 3.09 13.35
C ARG A 21 -17.05 1.95 12.64
N PHE A 22 -15.82 2.17 12.16
CA PHE A 22 -15.02 1.17 11.46
C PHE A 22 -14.05 0.42 12.36
N VAL A 23 -14.10 0.66 13.67
CA VAL A 23 -13.26 -0.07 14.63
C VAL A 23 -13.79 -1.48 14.81
N THR A 24 -12.93 -2.47 14.58
CA THR A 24 -13.28 -3.88 14.72
C THR A 24 -13.28 -4.29 16.20
N ASN A 25 -14.34 -4.96 16.66
CA ASN A 25 -14.40 -5.46 18.04
C ASN A 25 -13.73 -6.85 18.20
N SER A 26 -13.53 -7.55 17.09
CA SER A 26 -12.96 -8.89 17.02
C SER A 26 -11.87 -8.97 15.96
N GLN A 27 -11.00 -9.95 16.07
CA GLN A 27 -10.07 -10.28 14.99
C GLN A 27 -10.85 -10.53 13.70
N THR A 28 -10.45 -9.87 12.62
CA THR A 28 -11.26 -9.80 11.39
C THR A 28 -10.36 -9.89 10.17
N THR A 29 -10.72 -10.71 9.19
CA THR A 29 -10.05 -10.73 7.89
C THR A 29 -10.85 -9.92 6.87
N LEU A 30 -10.20 -8.92 6.27
CA LEU A 30 -10.77 -8.04 5.26
C LEU A 30 -10.08 -8.25 3.91
N SER A 31 -10.82 -7.97 2.84
CA SER A 31 -10.28 -7.90 1.48
C SER A 31 -10.03 -6.45 1.13
N PHE A 32 -8.84 -6.18 0.61
CA PHE A 32 -8.54 -4.94 -0.10
C PHE A 32 -8.41 -5.22 -1.60
N ALA A 33 -9.22 -6.12 -2.17
CA ALA A 33 -9.38 -6.22 -3.62
C ALA A 33 -10.35 -5.16 -4.15
N GLU A 34 -10.05 -4.56 -5.31
CA GLU A 34 -10.91 -3.48 -5.86
C GLU A 34 -12.32 -4.00 -6.13
N ASN A 35 -13.34 -3.18 -5.88
CA ASN A 35 -14.76 -3.54 -6.03
C ASN A 35 -15.21 -4.75 -5.18
N THR A 36 -14.48 -5.09 -4.10
CA THR A 36 -14.87 -6.16 -3.18
C THR A 36 -15.42 -5.55 -1.89
N PRO A 37 -16.72 -5.71 -1.58
CA PRO A 37 -17.29 -5.25 -0.33
C PRO A 37 -16.78 -6.10 0.83
N THR A 38 -16.24 -5.45 1.86
CA THR A 38 -15.83 -6.13 3.09
C THR A 38 -16.11 -5.26 4.30
N HIS A 39 -16.88 -5.79 5.27
CA HIS A 39 -17.33 -5.01 6.44
C HIS A 39 -17.94 -3.67 6.09
N GLY A 40 -18.78 -3.69 5.06
CA GLY A 40 -19.45 -2.49 4.58
C GLY A 40 -18.55 -1.44 3.94
N LEU A 41 -17.29 -1.79 3.66
CA LEU A 41 -16.32 -0.93 3.00
C LEU A 41 -16.03 -1.45 1.59
N VAL A 42 -16.12 -0.56 0.61
CA VAL A 42 -15.74 -0.83 -0.79
C VAL A 42 -14.70 0.20 -1.21
N TYR A 43 -13.57 -0.28 -1.74
CA TYR A 43 -12.60 0.61 -2.37
C TYR A 43 -12.68 0.47 -3.90
N ALA A 44 -12.97 1.58 -4.56
CA ALA A 44 -13.10 1.69 -6.01
C ALA A 44 -12.73 3.11 -6.45
N ASN A 45 -12.12 3.26 -7.64
CA ASN A 45 -11.81 4.58 -8.22
C ASN A 45 -11.10 5.55 -7.25
N LYS A 46 -10.09 5.06 -6.52
CA LYS A 46 -9.31 5.84 -5.53
C LYS A 46 -10.09 6.30 -4.30
N GLN A 47 -11.31 5.81 -4.11
CA GLN A 47 -12.18 6.17 -3.01
C GLN A 47 -12.53 4.93 -2.19
N LEU A 48 -12.51 5.09 -0.87
CA LEU A 48 -13.12 4.17 0.08
C LEU A 48 -14.54 4.67 0.39
N ARG A 49 -15.53 3.81 0.19
CA ARG A 49 -16.95 4.10 0.33
C ARG A 49 -17.59 3.13 1.31
N ASP A 50 -18.62 3.60 2.02
CA ASP A 50 -19.43 2.76 2.91
C ASP A 50 -20.56 2.02 2.18
N GLU A 51 -21.38 1.27 2.91
CA GLU A 51 -22.55 0.54 2.39
C GLU A 51 -23.62 1.45 1.77
N SER A 52 -23.63 2.73 2.17
CA SER A 52 -24.55 3.75 1.65
C SER A 52 -23.97 4.49 0.45
N ASP A 53 -22.84 4.02 -0.09
CA ASP A 53 -22.07 4.66 -1.16
C ASP A 53 -21.50 6.05 -0.78
N ALA A 54 -21.46 6.38 0.50
CA ALA A 54 -20.88 7.62 0.99
C ALA A 54 -19.35 7.53 1.00
N VAL A 55 -18.68 8.60 0.57
CA VAL A 55 -17.21 8.65 0.51
C VAL A 55 -16.66 8.80 1.93
N ILE A 56 -15.96 7.76 2.39
CA ILE A 56 -15.25 7.76 3.67
C ILE A 56 -13.88 8.42 3.52
N ALA A 57 -13.14 8.05 2.48
CA ALA A 57 -11.82 8.61 2.24
C ALA A 57 -11.49 8.57 0.75
N THR A 58 -10.73 9.54 0.27
CA THR A 58 -10.16 9.58 -1.07
C THR A 58 -8.64 9.52 -0.94
N LEU A 59 -8.05 8.53 -1.59
CA LEU A 59 -6.61 8.33 -1.67
C LEU A 59 -6.10 8.94 -2.98
N SER A 60 -5.37 10.03 -2.88
CA SER A 60 -4.70 10.64 -4.03
C SER A 60 -3.22 10.30 -4.03
N ARG A 61 -2.49 10.65 -5.09
CA ARG A 61 -1.05 10.50 -5.18
C ARG A 61 -0.44 11.75 -5.77
N ASP A 62 0.65 12.21 -5.18
CA ASP A 62 1.25 13.50 -5.52
C ASP A 62 2.13 13.42 -6.77
N ILE A 63 2.79 12.29 -6.98
CA ILE A 63 3.73 12.08 -8.09
C ILE A 63 3.16 11.05 -9.08
N LYS A 64 3.16 11.41 -10.37
CA LYS A 64 2.71 10.55 -11.48
C LYS A 64 3.80 9.59 -11.99
N CYS A 65 5.07 9.85 -11.70
CA CYS A 65 6.22 9.04 -12.11
C CYS A 65 6.66 8.06 -11.00
N CYS A 66 7.24 6.92 -11.37
CA CYS A 66 7.86 5.98 -10.42
C CYS A 66 8.93 6.71 -9.60
N SER A 67 8.70 6.92 -8.31
CA SER A 67 9.66 7.57 -7.42
C SER A 67 9.87 6.72 -6.18
N ILE A 68 11.10 6.71 -5.68
CA ILE A 68 11.44 6.11 -4.39
C ILE A 68 10.79 6.90 -3.25
N LYS A 69 10.54 8.20 -3.46
CA LYS A 69 9.78 9.07 -2.56
C LYS A 69 8.39 9.25 -3.11
N GLU A 70 7.42 8.59 -2.51
CA GLU A 70 6.01 8.69 -2.88
C GLU A 70 5.19 9.18 -1.70
N THR A 71 4.26 10.07 -1.99
CA THR A 71 3.32 10.60 -1.03
C THR A 71 1.91 10.38 -1.56
N PHE A 72 1.07 9.83 -0.69
CA PHE A 72 -0.34 9.56 -0.96
C PHE A 72 -1.19 10.42 -0.01
N PRO A 73 -1.65 11.60 -0.47
CA PRO A 73 -2.55 12.41 0.34
C PRO A 73 -3.89 11.71 0.52
N VAL A 74 -4.32 11.61 1.77
CA VAL A 74 -5.60 11.06 2.20
C VAL A 74 -6.51 12.22 2.57
N THR A 75 -7.64 12.33 1.88
CA THR A 75 -8.69 13.30 2.20
C THR A 75 -9.93 12.56 2.68
N SER A 76 -10.50 12.99 3.79
CA SER A 76 -11.70 12.39 4.36
C SER A 76 -12.52 13.47 5.05
N PRO A 77 -13.86 13.47 4.94
CA PRO A 77 -14.71 14.37 5.72
C PRO A 77 -14.66 14.08 7.23
N TYR A 78 -14.15 12.92 7.64
CA TYR A 78 -14.07 12.49 9.03
C TYR A 78 -12.69 12.76 9.67
N LEU A 79 -11.68 13.10 8.86
CA LEU A 79 -10.37 13.49 9.37
C LEU A 79 -10.36 14.96 9.78
N ALA A 80 -9.87 15.24 10.99
CA ALA A 80 -9.74 16.62 11.50
C ALA A 80 -8.74 17.47 10.70
N GLN A 81 -7.74 16.84 10.08
CA GLN A 81 -6.77 17.48 9.21
C GLN A 81 -6.46 16.57 8.01
N PRO A 82 -6.09 17.14 6.85
CA PRO A 82 -5.57 16.35 5.73
C PRO A 82 -4.39 15.50 6.18
N ALA A 83 -4.40 14.23 5.82
CA ALA A 83 -3.34 13.31 6.19
C ALA A 83 -2.55 12.84 4.97
N ALA A 84 -1.35 12.32 5.19
CA ALA A 84 -0.50 11.81 4.12
C ALA A 84 0.15 10.50 4.54
N ILE A 85 0.06 9.51 3.64
CA ILE A 85 0.82 8.27 3.73
C ILE A 85 2.08 8.46 2.89
N ILE A 86 3.24 8.33 3.52
CA ILE A 86 4.54 8.62 2.90
C ILE A 86 5.32 7.32 2.78
N ASN A 87 5.87 7.04 1.60
CA ASN A 87 6.87 6.01 1.44
C ASN A 87 8.17 6.48 2.11
N THR A 88 8.54 5.81 3.20
CA THR A 88 9.76 6.05 3.96
C THR A 88 10.72 4.89 3.79
N SER A 89 10.61 4.11 2.71
CA SER A 89 11.57 3.06 2.42
C SER A 89 12.98 3.67 2.37
N GLY A 90 13.89 3.07 3.13
CA GLY A 90 15.30 3.42 3.08
C GLY A 90 15.91 3.00 1.74
N TRP A 91 17.15 3.41 1.50
CA TRP A 91 17.88 3.03 0.29
C TRP A 91 18.17 1.52 0.20
N SER A 92 17.95 0.75 1.28
CA SER A 92 18.02 -0.70 1.26
C SER A 92 16.86 -1.27 0.46
N CYS A 93 17.15 -1.70 -0.78
CA CYS A 93 16.22 -2.31 -1.73
C CYS A 93 15.61 -3.67 -1.30
N SER A 94 15.56 -3.98 0.00
CA SER A 94 14.98 -5.21 0.54
C SER A 94 13.56 -5.03 1.06
N THR A 95 13.26 -3.86 1.64
CA THR A 95 12.03 -3.62 2.38
C THR A 95 11.39 -2.32 1.92
N MET A 96 10.09 -2.39 1.61
CA MET A 96 9.28 -1.21 1.40
C MET A 96 8.56 -0.86 2.70
N THR A 97 8.43 0.43 3.00
CA THR A 97 7.74 0.90 4.20
C THR A 97 6.94 2.15 3.86
N HIS A 98 5.64 2.14 4.13
CA HIS A 98 4.84 3.36 4.13
C HIS A 98 4.44 3.72 5.55
N THR A 99 4.50 5.00 5.88
CA THR A 99 4.13 5.53 7.18
C THR A 99 3.04 6.57 7.05
N TRP A 100 2.08 6.50 7.96
CA TRP A 100 1.03 7.46 8.16
C TRP A 100 1.17 8.03 9.59
N LYS A 101 1.47 9.32 9.68
CA LYS A 101 1.47 10.05 10.95
C LYS A 101 0.03 10.34 11.37
N LEU A 102 -0.38 9.79 12.51
CA LEU A 102 -1.74 9.96 13.06
C LEU A 102 -1.82 11.17 13.99
N SER A 103 -0.78 11.34 14.81
CA SER A 103 -0.57 12.50 15.69
C SER A 103 0.94 12.77 15.80
N ASP A 104 1.34 13.76 16.60
CA ASP A 104 2.77 14.06 16.79
C ASP A 104 3.58 12.87 17.34
N ASP A 105 2.94 12.00 18.11
CA ASP A 105 3.59 10.89 18.81
C ASP A 105 3.07 9.50 18.39
N MET A 106 2.10 9.41 17.47
CA MET A 106 1.56 8.15 16.96
C MET A 106 1.75 8.01 15.45
N THR A 107 2.24 6.83 15.05
CA THR A 107 2.47 6.50 13.64
C THR A 107 1.96 5.11 13.33
N LEU A 108 1.26 5.00 12.20
CA LEU A 108 0.88 3.72 11.60
C LEU A 108 1.83 3.45 10.45
N ALA A 109 2.41 2.26 10.37
CA ALA A 109 3.33 1.88 9.32
C ALA A 109 2.91 0.55 8.70
N ILE A 110 3.09 0.39 7.38
CA ILE A 110 3.02 -0.91 6.71
C ILE A 110 4.39 -1.21 6.11
N ALA A 111 4.95 -2.36 6.47
CA ALA A 111 6.29 -2.76 6.06
C ALA A 111 6.33 -4.22 5.60
N GLY A 112 7.15 -4.49 4.58
CA GLY A 112 7.33 -5.84 4.05
C GLY A 112 8.41 -5.90 2.96
N PRO A 113 8.74 -7.09 2.45
CA PRO A 113 9.70 -7.23 1.37
C PRO A 113 9.18 -6.63 0.05
N TYR A 114 10.10 -6.19 -0.81
CA TYR A 114 9.75 -5.85 -2.20
C TYR A 114 9.28 -7.09 -2.97
N PHE A 115 8.40 -6.89 -3.95
CA PHE A 115 7.76 -7.93 -4.77
C PHE A 115 7.05 -9.01 -3.95
N SER A 116 6.58 -8.65 -2.75
CA SER A 116 5.90 -9.57 -1.83
C SER A 116 4.50 -9.08 -1.49
N SER A 117 3.58 -10.04 -1.33
CA SER A 117 2.27 -9.80 -0.73
C SER A 117 2.30 -9.83 0.79
N ALA A 118 3.40 -10.27 1.40
CA ALA A 118 3.55 -10.32 2.85
C ALA A 118 3.99 -8.95 3.37
N ALA A 119 3.17 -8.37 4.24
CA ALA A 119 3.49 -7.15 4.95
C ALA A 119 2.78 -7.13 6.31
N GLU A 120 3.32 -6.36 7.23
CA GLU A 120 2.76 -6.14 8.55
C GLU A 120 2.41 -4.68 8.72
N VAL A 121 1.28 -4.43 9.35
CA VAL A 121 0.81 -3.11 9.74
C VAL A 121 1.11 -2.95 11.22
N ILE A 122 2.00 -2.02 11.53
CA ILE A 122 2.54 -1.76 12.86
C ILE A 122 2.12 -0.37 13.29
N LEU A 123 1.50 -0.29 14.45
CA LEU A 123 1.29 0.96 15.15
C LEU A 123 2.45 1.20 16.10
N THR A 124 3.01 2.41 16.07
CA THR A 124 3.94 2.90 17.09
C THR A 124 3.22 3.90 17.98
N LEU A 125 3.16 3.59 19.27
CA LEU A 125 2.58 4.43 20.32
C LEU A 125 3.56 5.52 20.79
N PRO A 126 3.09 6.55 21.53
CA PRO A 126 3.95 7.60 22.09
C PRO A 126 5.05 7.05 23.02
N THR A 127 4.78 5.90 23.64
CA THR A 127 5.72 5.15 24.49
C THR A 127 6.83 4.46 23.69
N SER A 128 6.88 4.62 22.36
CA SER A 128 7.73 3.87 21.43
C SER A 128 7.44 2.36 21.37
N GLU A 129 6.34 1.93 21.99
CA GLU A 129 5.85 0.56 21.88
C GLU A 129 5.30 0.30 20.47
N LYS A 130 5.63 -0.86 19.91
CA LYS A 130 5.20 -1.29 18.58
C LYS A 130 4.20 -2.43 18.70
N ILE A 131 3.02 -2.23 18.14
CA ILE A 131 1.93 -3.20 18.17
C ILE A 131 1.60 -3.59 16.73
N VAL A 132 1.56 -4.88 16.44
CA VAL A 132 1.09 -5.39 15.14
C VAL A 132 -0.44 -5.32 15.14
N VAL A 133 -0.98 -4.42 14.33
CA VAL A 133 -2.42 -4.17 14.23
C VAL A 133 -3.05 -4.85 13.01
N GLY A 134 -2.23 -5.28 12.05
CA GLY A 134 -2.69 -6.11 10.97
C GLY A 134 -1.57 -6.87 10.26
N THR A 135 -1.92 -8.00 9.66
CA THR A 135 -0.99 -8.82 8.88
C THR A 135 -1.61 -9.10 7.53
N LEU A 136 -0.90 -8.77 6.45
CA LEU A 136 -1.37 -9.06 5.10
C LEU A 136 -1.24 -10.57 4.83
N GLY A 137 -2.36 -11.17 4.46
CA GLY A 137 -2.44 -12.55 4.02
C GLY A 137 -2.23 -12.71 2.52
N SER A 138 -2.36 -13.94 2.04
CA SER A 138 -2.34 -14.21 0.60
C SER A 138 -3.57 -13.60 -0.10
N LYS A 139 -3.42 -13.18 -1.36
CA LYS A 139 -4.51 -12.74 -2.24
C LYS A 139 -5.28 -11.47 -1.78
N ASN A 140 -4.56 -10.38 -1.51
CA ASN A 140 -5.14 -9.07 -1.15
C ASN A 140 -6.04 -9.09 0.10
N THR A 141 -5.70 -9.91 1.09
CA THR A 141 -6.41 -9.97 2.36
C THR A 141 -5.55 -9.41 3.48
N VAL A 142 -6.17 -8.86 4.51
CA VAL A 142 -5.51 -8.40 5.73
C VAL A 142 -6.27 -8.89 6.94
N THR A 143 -5.57 -9.50 7.89
CA THR A 143 -6.13 -9.89 9.18
C THR A 143 -5.82 -8.78 10.18
N LEU A 144 -6.85 -8.18 10.74
CA LEU A 144 -6.78 -7.09 11.70
C LEU A 144 -6.88 -7.61 13.13
N ALA A 145 -6.11 -7.00 14.03
CA ALA A 145 -6.31 -7.14 15.46
C ALA A 145 -7.64 -6.45 15.87
N PRO A 146 -8.26 -6.88 16.99
CA PRO A 146 -9.38 -6.14 17.58
C PRO A 146 -8.94 -4.75 18.04
N GLY A 147 -9.86 -3.78 18.05
CA GLY A 147 -9.64 -2.38 18.45
C GLY A 147 -9.10 -1.49 17.32
N VAL A 148 -8.97 -2.00 16.10
CA VAL A 148 -8.30 -1.28 15.00
C VAL A 148 -9.32 -0.74 14.01
N ASP A 149 -9.10 0.50 13.55
CA ASP A 149 -9.88 1.11 12.47
C ASP A 149 -9.59 0.39 11.13
N ALA A 150 -10.60 -0.35 10.65
CA ALA A 150 -10.55 -1.08 9.41
C ALA A 150 -10.32 -0.18 8.19
N ALA A 151 -10.90 1.02 8.17
CA ALA A 151 -10.81 1.93 7.04
C ALA A 151 -9.37 2.44 6.87
N ALA A 152 -8.70 2.79 7.97
CA ALA A 152 -7.31 3.24 7.95
C ALA A 152 -6.35 2.12 7.49
N VAL A 153 -6.52 0.91 8.02
CA VAL A 153 -5.67 -0.21 7.60
C VAL A 153 -5.91 -0.61 6.14
N LEU A 154 -7.16 -0.57 5.66
CA LEU A 154 -7.46 -0.80 4.25
C LEU A 154 -6.77 0.22 3.34
N LEU A 155 -6.74 1.51 3.71
CA LEU A 155 -6.00 2.52 2.94
C LEU A 155 -4.50 2.22 2.89
N MET A 156 -3.89 1.83 4.02
CA MET A 156 -2.48 1.43 4.07
C MET A 156 -2.18 0.20 3.20
N CYS A 157 -3.07 -0.79 3.22
CA CYS A 157 -2.96 -1.98 2.37
C CYS A 157 -3.08 -1.62 0.88
N ARG A 158 -3.91 -0.62 0.54
CA ARG A 158 -4.06 -0.13 -0.83
C ARG A 158 -2.82 0.59 -1.33
N THR A 159 -2.26 1.51 -0.54
CA THR A 159 -0.99 2.16 -0.91
C THR A 159 0.11 1.14 -1.10
N TRP A 160 0.20 0.15 -0.21
CA TRP A 160 1.15 -0.95 -0.34
C TRP A 160 0.99 -1.75 -1.64
N SER A 161 -0.22 -2.27 -1.90
CA SER A 161 -0.51 -3.07 -3.09
C SER A 161 -0.26 -2.29 -4.38
N HIS A 162 -0.62 -1.01 -4.39
CA HIS A 162 -0.39 -0.12 -5.52
C HIS A 162 1.11 0.03 -5.80
N SER A 163 1.90 0.38 -4.78
CA SER A 163 3.33 0.56 -4.93
C SER A 163 4.08 -0.73 -5.31
N GLN A 164 3.65 -1.89 -4.80
CA GLN A 164 4.22 -3.20 -5.19
C GLN A 164 3.97 -3.51 -6.67
N LYS A 165 2.76 -3.22 -7.17
CA LYS A 165 2.45 -3.36 -8.60
C LYS A 165 3.26 -2.41 -9.46
N ASP A 166 3.36 -1.15 -9.04
CA ASP A 166 4.16 -0.15 -9.76
C ASP A 166 5.63 -0.51 -9.79
N LEU A 167 6.19 -1.04 -8.70
CA LEU A 167 7.56 -1.51 -8.68
C LEU A 167 7.78 -2.70 -9.62
N CYS A 168 6.84 -3.66 -9.64
CA CYS A 168 6.87 -4.79 -10.57
C CYS A 168 6.91 -4.31 -12.02
N VAL A 169 5.99 -3.42 -12.40
CA VAL A 169 5.94 -2.84 -13.75
C VAL A 169 7.21 -2.05 -14.04
N ALA A 170 7.62 -1.14 -13.16
CA ALA A 170 8.83 -0.33 -13.34
C ALA A 170 10.08 -1.19 -13.52
N THR A 171 10.19 -2.30 -12.79
CA THR A 171 11.30 -3.24 -12.90
C THR A 171 11.29 -3.90 -14.27
N VAL A 172 10.17 -4.52 -14.67
CA VAL A 172 10.04 -5.16 -16.00
C VAL A 172 10.42 -4.19 -17.12
N MET A 173 9.92 -2.95 -17.06
CA MET A 173 10.23 -1.91 -18.03
C MET A 173 11.71 -1.49 -18.01
N ALA A 174 12.35 -1.42 -16.84
CA ALA A 174 13.76 -1.05 -16.72
C ALA A 174 14.72 -2.12 -17.27
N TRP A 175 14.31 -3.40 -17.28
CA TRP A 175 15.10 -4.51 -17.84
C TRP A 175 15.03 -4.58 -19.38
N PHE A 176 14.06 -3.91 -19.99
CA PHE A 176 13.86 -3.98 -21.44
C PHE A 176 14.98 -3.30 -22.26
N PRO A 177 15.42 -2.05 -21.95
CA PRO A 177 16.50 -1.42 -22.70
C PRO A 177 17.86 -2.16 -22.64
N PRO A 178 18.33 -2.65 -21.48
CA PRO A 178 19.58 -3.41 -21.41
C PRO A 178 19.53 -4.75 -22.18
N SER A 179 18.41 -5.48 -22.07
CA SER A 179 18.23 -6.75 -22.79
C SER A 179 18.17 -6.53 -24.30
N ALA A 180 17.50 -5.45 -24.72
CA ALA A 180 17.43 -5.02 -26.10
C ALA A 180 18.83 -4.67 -26.65
N LEU A 181 19.62 -3.87 -25.92
CA LEU A 181 21.01 -3.57 -26.27
C LEU A 181 21.86 -4.84 -26.39
N ALA A 182 21.80 -5.74 -25.40
CA ALA A 182 22.55 -7.00 -25.42
C ALA A 182 22.21 -7.86 -26.67
N LEU A 183 20.94 -7.89 -27.07
CA LEU A 183 20.48 -8.65 -28.24
C LEU A 183 21.05 -8.10 -29.55
N THR A 184 21.24 -6.78 -29.67
CA THR A 184 21.86 -6.18 -30.87
C THR A 184 23.32 -6.60 -31.06
N TYR A 185 24.06 -6.83 -29.97
CA TYR A 185 25.43 -7.37 -30.03
C TYR A 185 25.47 -8.87 -30.38
N ALA A 186 24.46 -9.62 -29.96
CA ALA A 186 24.38 -11.06 -30.20
C ALA A 186 23.93 -11.41 -31.62
N VAL A 187 23.07 -10.59 -32.23
CA VAL A 187 22.47 -10.85 -33.55
C VAL A 187 22.66 -9.64 -34.46
N ASN A 188 23.71 -9.66 -35.27
CA ASN A 188 24.07 -8.56 -36.16
C ASN A 188 23.27 -8.59 -37.49
N THR A 189 21.96 -8.39 -37.41
CA THR A 189 21.09 -8.28 -38.59
C THR A 189 20.22 -7.03 -38.52
N ILE A 190 20.00 -6.37 -39.66
CA ILE A 190 19.23 -5.12 -39.72
C ILE A 190 17.78 -5.27 -39.20
N TRP A 191 17.20 -6.46 -39.38
CA TRP A 191 15.86 -6.79 -38.88
C TRP A 191 15.75 -6.75 -37.36
N MET A 192 16.82 -7.09 -36.64
CA MET A 192 16.81 -7.04 -35.18
C MET A 192 16.71 -5.61 -34.66
N TYR A 193 17.37 -4.65 -35.30
CA TYR A 193 17.25 -3.23 -34.94
C TYR A 193 15.83 -2.69 -35.15
N ILE A 194 15.18 -3.10 -36.24
CA ILE A 194 13.79 -2.70 -36.53
C ILE A 194 12.84 -3.29 -35.47
N ILE A 195 12.97 -4.58 -35.17
CA ILE A 195 12.17 -5.25 -34.12
C ILE A 195 12.39 -4.57 -32.77
N LEU A 196 13.65 -4.26 -32.42
CA LEU A 196 13.99 -3.58 -31.18
C LEU A 196 13.31 -2.22 -31.05
N LEU A 197 13.34 -1.43 -32.13
CA LEU A 197 12.75 -0.11 -32.17
C LEU A 197 11.23 -0.19 -31.98
N VAL A 198 10.57 -1.12 -32.67
CA VAL A 198 9.13 -1.36 -32.52
C VAL A 198 8.80 -1.74 -31.07
N LEU A 199 9.56 -2.65 -30.47
CA LEU A 199 9.35 -3.06 -29.08
C LEU A 199 9.57 -1.89 -28.11
N MET A 200 10.59 -1.06 -28.30
CA MET A 200 10.81 0.15 -27.48
C MET A 200 9.64 1.14 -27.57
N VAL A 201 9.07 1.35 -28.76
CA VAL A 201 7.91 2.22 -28.94
C VAL A 201 6.68 1.65 -28.25
N LEU A 202 6.44 0.33 -28.37
CA LEU A 202 5.34 -0.35 -27.69
C LEU A 202 5.48 -0.28 -26.17
N ASP A 203 6.68 -0.48 -25.66
CA ASP A 203 7.01 -0.35 -24.24
C ASP A 203 6.74 1.06 -23.71
N LEU A 204 7.17 2.08 -24.45
CA LEU A 204 6.97 3.46 -24.06
C LEU A 204 5.47 3.83 -24.10
N GLY A 205 4.74 3.31 -25.09
CA GLY A 205 3.28 3.41 -25.17
C GLY A 205 2.58 2.69 -24.00
N PHE A 206 3.02 1.49 -23.64
CA PHE A 206 2.50 0.74 -22.50
C PHE A 206 2.77 1.47 -21.18
N LEU A 207 3.97 2.02 -20.99
CA LEU A 207 4.33 2.79 -19.81
C LEU A 207 3.43 4.04 -19.67
N PHE A 208 3.22 4.75 -20.77
CA PHE A 208 2.34 5.92 -20.78
C PHE A 208 0.89 5.52 -20.47
N TYR A 209 0.40 4.44 -21.08
CA TYR A 209 -0.92 3.89 -20.77
C TYR A 209 -1.05 3.46 -19.32
N TRP A 210 -0.05 2.75 -18.76
CA TRP A 210 -0.03 2.29 -17.37
C TRP A 210 -0.09 3.48 -16.41
N VAL A 211 0.77 4.48 -16.62
CA VAL A 211 0.80 5.71 -15.82
C VAL A 211 -0.55 6.43 -15.90
N MET A 212 -1.13 6.58 -17.09
CA MET A 212 -2.41 7.29 -17.26
C MET A 212 -3.60 6.52 -16.66
N ARG A 213 -3.67 5.20 -16.85
CA ARG A 213 -4.84 4.40 -16.47
C ARG A 213 -4.86 3.99 -15.00
N PHE A 214 -3.69 3.68 -14.44
CA PHE A 214 -3.56 3.13 -13.09
C PHE A 214 -2.96 4.12 -12.08
N ARG A 215 -2.39 5.25 -12.53
CA ARG A 215 -1.88 6.32 -11.64
C ARG A 215 -2.67 7.63 -11.79
N GLY A 216 -3.24 7.93 -12.97
CA GLY A 216 -4.22 9.01 -13.22
C GLY A 216 -5.60 8.70 -12.66
#